data_AF-A0A6N9LA38-F1
#
_entry.id   AF-A0A6N9LA38-F1
#
_cell.length_a   1.000
_cell.length_b   1.000
_cell.length_c   1.000
_cell.angle_alpha   90.00
_cell.angle_beta   90.00
_cell.angle_gamma   90.00
#
_symmetry.space_group_name_H-M   'P 1'
#
loop_
_entity.id
_entity.type
_entity.pdbx_description
1 polymer ?
#
loop_
_entity_poly.entity_id
_entity_poly.type
_entity_poly.pdbx_seq_one_letter_code
_entity_poly.pdbx_strand_id
1 'polypeptide(L)'
;MELDAFLLVKEPFNETSNYINQPLDDKVRLNAALSNFMWEEADAYTKNHTGMIHIHKTIETIQTDCPLFVEEVCSNIDENVVGVYMNDVIYEPSFYQTMAKMIDQDMFPIYNVIWFGLYPLENGVGAYTDGLEKLGYHEIEVSSIGEPMAVLDFIKDTALYVIMNNVVFKDGETIGLTIEQVLTIHLGESEIFDTPTFRIDDPFLTNL
;
A
#
# COMPACT_ATOMS: atom_id res chain seq x y z
N MET A 1 12.46 1.42 10.84
CA MET A 1 11.30 1.16 9.97
C MET A 1 10.53 0.01 10.59
N GLU A 2 9.22 0.10 10.67
CA GLU A 2 8.37 -0.95 11.24
C GLU A 2 7.17 -1.15 10.32
N LEU A 3 6.79 -2.42 10.12
CA LEU A 3 5.58 -2.80 9.42
C LEU A 3 4.64 -3.51 10.39
N ASP A 4 3.35 -3.21 10.25
CA ASP A 4 2.27 -3.75 11.04
C ASP A 4 1.13 -4.19 10.12
N ALA A 5 0.61 -5.38 10.38
CA ALA A 5 -0.62 -5.88 9.79
C ALA A 5 -1.52 -6.45 10.89
N PHE A 6 -2.83 -6.25 10.73
CA PHE A 6 -3.84 -6.81 11.62
C PHE A 6 -4.73 -7.76 10.83
N LEU A 7 -4.64 -9.05 11.12
CA LEU A 7 -5.55 -10.05 10.54
C LEU A 7 -6.86 -10.00 11.30
N LEU A 8 -7.92 -9.57 10.65
CA LEU A 8 -9.26 -9.47 11.24
C LEU A 8 -9.88 -10.87 11.29
N VAL A 9 -10.30 -11.35 12.46
CA VAL A 9 -10.80 -12.73 12.64
C VAL A 9 -12.25 -12.79 13.09
N LYS A 10 -13.00 -13.79 12.63
CA LYS A 10 -14.41 -14.02 13.01
C LYS A 10 -14.55 -14.57 14.43
N GLU A 11 -13.69 -15.51 14.80
CA GLU A 11 -13.72 -16.21 16.07
C GLU A 11 -12.44 -15.97 16.88
N PRO A 12 -12.52 -15.91 18.23
CA PRO A 12 -11.35 -15.72 19.06
C PRO A 12 -10.32 -16.84 18.94
N PHE A 13 -9.05 -16.46 18.91
CA PHE A 13 -7.94 -17.42 19.07
C PHE A 13 -7.63 -17.60 20.56
N ASN A 14 -7.54 -18.86 21.00
CA ASN A 14 -7.32 -19.16 22.42
C ASN A 14 -5.84 -19.18 22.84
N GLU A 15 -4.86 -19.06 21.94
CA GLU A 15 -3.49 -19.55 22.25
C GLU A 15 -2.30 -18.72 21.71
N THR A 16 -2.45 -17.47 21.25
CA THR A 16 -1.29 -16.67 20.77
C THR A 16 -1.14 -15.35 21.52
N SER A 17 0.12 -14.96 21.83
CA SER A 17 0.44 -13.67 22.46
C SER A 17 0.10 -12.47 21.57
N ASN A 18 -0.04 -12.70 20.27
CA ASN A 18 -0.29 -11.69 19.24
C ASN A 18 -1.78 -11.48 18.99
N TYR A 19 -2.65 -12.26 19.62
CA TYR A 19 -4.09 -12.10 19.51
C TYR A 19 -4.57 -10.92 20.36
N ILE A 20 -5.31 -10.03 19.73
CA ILE A 20 -5.98 -8.89 20.35
C ILE A 20 -7.47 -9.22 20.41
N ASN A 21 -7.98 -9.40 21.63
CA ASN A 21 -9.38 -9.71 21.90
C ASN A 21 -10.29 -8.46 21.85
N GLN A 22 -10.15 -7.71 20.77
CA GLN A 22 -11.02 -6.59 20.44
C GLN A 22 -11.03 -6.40 18.91
N PRO A 23 -12.17 -6.04 18.31
CA PRO A 23 -12.20 -5.67 16.91
C PRO A 23 -11.48 -4.34 16.68
N LEU A 24 -11.11 -4.10 15.43
CA LEU A 24 -10.73 -2.78 14.94
C LEU A 24 -11.89 -1.81 15.19
N ASP A 25 -11.59 -0.55 15.52
CA ASP A 25 -12.61 0.49 15.69
C ASP A 25 -13.52 0.57 14.46
N ASP A 26 -14.83 0.67 14.68
CA ASP A 26 -15.82 0.57 13.61
C ASP A 26 -15.63 1.63 12.52
N LYS A 27 -15.24 2.86 12.91
CA LYS A 27 -15.02 3.95 11.96
C LYS A 27 -13.73 3.72 11.18
N VAL A 28 -12.65 3.33 11.86
CA VAL A 28 -11.37 2.97 11.21
C VAL A 28 -11.58 1.83 10.22
N ARG A 29 -12.24 0.76 10.64
CA ARG A 29 -12.56 -0.41 9.81
C ARG A 29 -13.42 -0.04 8.61
N LEU A 30 -14.49 0.73 8.80
CA LEU A 30 -15.37 1.14 7.70
C LEU A 30 -14.61 1.99 6.68
N ASN A 31 -13.83 2.97 7.13
CA ASN A 31 -13.01 3.79 6.24
C ASN A 31 -12.05 2.91 5.44
N ALA A 32 -11.31 2.01 6.11
CA ALA A 32 -10.34 1.15 5.47
C ALA A 32 -10.94 0.12 4.50
N ALA A 33 -12.16 -0.35 4.79
CA ALA A 33 -12.93 -1.18 3.87
C ALA A 33 -13.33 -0.41 2.60
N LEU A 34 -13.78 0.84 2.74
CA LEU A 34 -14.22 1.67 1.63
C LEU A 34 -13.07 2.25 0.80
N SER A 35 -11.87 2.36 1.38
CA SER A 35 -10.66 2.79 0.67
C SER A 35 -10.19 1.79 -0.39
N ASN A 36 -10.53 0.50 -0.25
CA ASN A 36 -10.13 -0.53 -1.20
C ASN A 36 -11.09 -0.62 -2.39
N PHE A 37 -10.80 0.10 -3.48
CA PHE A 37 -11.60 0.04 -4.70
C PHE A 37 -11.61 -1.34 -5.39
N MET A 38 -10.70 -2.25 -5.04
CA MET A 38 -10.63 -3.60 -5.62
C MET A 38 -11.52 -4.61 -4.89
N TRP A 39 -12.09 -4.26 -3.74
CA TRP A 39 -12.88 -5.18 -2.94
C TRP A 39 -14.11 -4.49 -2.33
N GLU A 40 -15.14 -4.30 -3.17
CA GLU A 40 -16.38 -3.60 -2.79
C GLU A 40 -17.09 -4.23 -1.58
N GLU A 41 -16.94 -5.55 -1.38
CA GLU A 41 -17.56 -6.29 -0.28
C GLU A 41 -16.78 -6.26 1.04
N ALA A 42 -15.62 -5.58 1.11
CA ALA A 42 -14.75 -5.56 2.29
C ALA A 42 -15.51 -5.23 3.59
N ASP A 43 -16.42 -4.26 3.56
CA ASP A 43 -17.22 -3.89 4.73
C ASP A 43 -18.13 -5.04 5.19
N ALA A 44 -18.82 -5.68 4.24
CA ALA A 44 -19.75 -6.75 4.54
C ALA A 44 -19.06 -7.98 5.16
N TYR A 45 -17.84 -8.29 4.71
CA TYR A 45 -17.05 -9.42 5.20
C TYR A 45 -16.40 -9.14 6.57
N THR A 46 -16.00 -7.90 6.82
CA THR A 46 -15.22 -7.56 8.03
C THR A 46 -16.03 -6.98 9.17
N LYS A 47 -17.24 -6.45 8.95
CA LYS A 47 -18.03 -5.76 10.00
C LYS A 47 -18.33 -6.58 11.26
N ASN A 48 -18.29 -7.90 11.17
CA ASN A 48 -18.59 -8.81 12.29
C ASN A 48 -17.34 -9.52 12.84
N HIS A 49 -16.13 -9.10 12.44
CA HIS A 49 -14.91 -9.62 13.05
C HIS A 49 -14.90 -9.30 14.55
N THR A 50 -14.35 -10.19 15.36
CA THR A 50 -14.43 -10.10 16.83
C THR A 50 -13.08 -9.81 17.49
N GLY A 51 -11.99 -10.07 16.78
CA GLY A 51 -10.63 -9.81 17.25
C GLY A 51 -9.65 -9.66 16.10
N MET A 52 -8.38 -9.52 16.45
CA MET A 52 -7.30 -9.34 15.48
C MET A 52 -6.07 -10.16 15.85
N ILE A 53 -5.29 -10.60 14.87
CA ILE A 53 -3.91 -11.07 15.09
C ILE A 53 -2.98 -9.95 14.61
N HIS A 54 -2.16 -9.43 15.51
CA HIS A 54 -1.18 -8.39 15.18
C HIS A 54 0.14 -9.03 14.76
N ILE A 55 0.55 -8.77 13.53
CA ILE A 55 1.84 -9.18 13.00
C ILE A 55 2.65 -7.92 12.79
N HIS A 56 3.80 -7.85 13.45
CA HIS A 56 4.69 -6.71 13.37
C HIS A 56 6.12 -7.17 13.09
N LYS A 57 6.87 -6.35 12.35
CA LYS A 57 8.29 -6.61 12.10
C LYS A 57 9.08 -5.32 11.99
N THR A 58 10.19 -5.26 12.73
CA THR A 58 11.23 -4.25 12.50
C THR A 58 11.95 -4.56 11.20
N ILE A 59 12.05 -3.55 10.34
CA ILE A 59 12.69 -3.64 9.03
C ILE A 59 14.07 -2.99 9.13
N GLU A 60 15.12 -3.78 8.96
CA GLU A 60 16.50 -3.32 8.84
C GLU A 60 16.95 -3.31 7.38
N THR A 61 16.61 -4.36 6.64
CA THR A 61 16.93 -4.50 5.21
C THR A 61 15.65 -4.75 4.42
N ILE A 62 15.14 -3.73 3.72
CA ILE A 62 13.85 -3.78 3.01
C ILE A 62 13.73 -5.00 2.09
N GLN A 63 14.78 -5.31 1.32
CA GLN A 63 14.79 -6.40 0.34
C GLN A 63 14.66 -7.80 0.96
N THR A 64 14.98 -7.96 2.25
CA THR A 64 14.91 -9.25 2.95
C THR A 64 13.79 -9.26 3.98
N ASP A 65 13.65 -8.20 4.75
CA ASP A 65 12.71 -8.13 5.87
C ASP A 65 11.27 -7.95 5.41
N CYS A 66 11.01 -7.23 4.32
CA CYS A 66 9.64 -7.07 3.82
C CYS A 66 9.07 -8.38 3.25
N PRO A 67 9.78 -9.17 2.43
CA PRO A 67 9.32 -10.50 2.04
C PRO A 67 9.03 -11.40 3.25
N LEU A 68 9.91 -11.43 4.25
CA LEU A 68 9.70 -12.21 5.48
C LEU A 68 8.46 -11.75 6.26
N PHE A 69 8.19 -10.44 6.31
CA PHE A 69 6.96 -9.90 6.89
C PHE A 69 5.72 -10.43 6.15
N VAL A 70 5.73 -10.36 4.82
CA VAL A 70 4.61 -10.79 3.97
C VAL A 70 4.37 -12.30 4.09
N GLU A 71 5.43 -13.10 4.14
CA GLU A 71 5.34 -14.55 4.38
C GLU A 71 4.72 -14.87 5.74
N GLU A 72 5.15 -14.16 6.81
CA GLU A 72 4.58 -14.32 8.15
C GLU A 72 3.08 -13.97 8.16
N VAL A 73 2.70 -12.85 7.54
CA VAL A 73 1.29 -12.47 7.37
C VAL A 73 0.51 -13.57 6.66
N CYS A 74 1.01 -14.08 5.52
CA CYS A 74 0.34 -15.11 4.75
C CYS A 74 0.23 -16.45 5.47
N SER A 75 1.22 -16.81 6.29
CA SER A 75 1.23 -18.06 7.05
C SER A 75 0.16 -18.11 8.16
N ASN A 76 -0.29 -16.94 8.61
CA ASN A 76 -1.33 -16.78 9.62
C ASN A 76 -2.73 -16.54 9.00
N ILE A 77 -2.85 -16.52 7.66
CA ILE A 77 -4.15 -16.45 6.98
C ILE A 77 -4.75 -17.84 6.84
N ASP A 78 -5.82 -18.09 7.59
CA ASP A 78 -6.67 -19.28 7.50
C ASP A 78 -8.14 -18.89 7.22
N GLU A 79 -9.06 -19.86 7.35
CA GLU A 79 -10.50 -19.66 7.11
C GLU A 79 -11.20 -18.74 8.12
N ASN A 80 -10.56 -18.47 9.27
CA ASN A 80 -11.07 -17.57 10.29
C ASN A 80 -10.72 -16.10 9.99
N VAL A 81 -9.67 -15.84 9.21
CA VAL A 81 -9.27 -14.50 8.78
C VAL A 81 -10.21 -13.99 7.70
N VAL A 82 -10.83 -12.84 7.95
CA VAL A 82 -11.77 -12.18 7.03
C VAL A 82 -11.21 -10.95 6.34
N GLY A 83 -10.04 -10.45 6.74
CA GLY A 83 -9.42 -9.30 6.12
C GLY A 83 -8.03 -9.07 6.68
N VAL A 84 -7.16 -8.45 5.88
CA VAL A 84 -5.84 -7.99 6.32
C VAL A 84 -5.88 -6.48 6.37
N TYR A 85 -5.83 -5.88 7.55
CA TYR A 85 -5.79 -4.43 7.71
C TYR A 85 -4.33 -3.93 7.77
N MET A 86 -3.96 -3.08 6.81
CA MET A 86 -2.63 -2.46 6.69
C MET A 86 -2.74 -1.20 5.81
N ASN A 87 -1.93 -0.17 6.09
CA ASN A 87 -1.88 1.08 5.31
C ASN A 87 -3.27 1.72 5.12
N ASP A 88 -4.04 1.78 6.21
CA ASP A 88 -5.42 2.28 6.23
C ASP A 88 -6.37 1.65 5.19
N VAL A 89 -6.06 0.42 4.78
CA VAL A 89 -6.82 -0.38 3.81
C VAL A 89 -7.03 -1.78 4.34
N ILE A 90 -8.19 -2.37 4.01
CA ILE A 90 -8.45 -3.79 4.26
C ILE A 90 -8.32 -4.55 2.93
N TYR A 91 -7.38 -5.48 2.88
CA TYR A 91 -7.17 -6.37 1.75
C TYR A 91 -8.00 -7.65 1.91
N GLU A 92 -8.49 -8.17 0.78
CA GLU A 92 -9.04 -9.52 0.73
C GLU A 92 -7.90 -10.52 1.03
N PRO A 93 -8.07 -11.48 1.97
CA PRO A 93 -7.00 -12.41 2.34
C PRO A 93 -6.47 -13.22 1.15
N SER A 94 -7.36 -13.64 0.25
CA SER A 94 -7.01 -14.43 -0.94
C SER A 94 -6.18 -13.60 -1.95
N PHE A 95 -6.52 -12.32 -2.11
CA PHE A 95 -5.77 -11.36 -2.92
C PHE A 95 -4.38 -11.12 -2.32
N TYR A 96 -4.29 -10.89 -1.01
CA TYR A 96 -3.01 -10.68 -0.32
C TYR A 96 -2.07 -11.89 -0.52
N GLN A 97 -2.57 -13.11 -0.31
CA GLN A 97 -1.80 -14.34 -0.57
C GLN A 97 -1.43 -14.52 -2.04
N THR A 98 -2.27 -14.06 -2.97
CA THR A 98 -1.98 -14.11 -4.41
C THR A 98 -0.83 -13.18 -4.77
N MET A 99 -0.81 -11.96 -4.24
CA MET A 99 0.28 -11.01 -4.48
C MET A 99 1.59 -11.44 -3.81
N ALA A 100 1.53 -12.14 -2.68
CA ALA A 100 2.71 -12.65 -2.00
C ALA A 100 3.53 -13.64 -2.87
N LYS A 101 2.91 -14.30 -3.86
CA LYS A 101 3.60 -15.19 -4.81
C LYS A 101 4.64 -14.48 -5.70
N MET A 102 4.71 -13.15 -5.68
CA MET A 102 5.82 -12.40 -6.25
C MET A 102 7.16 -12.81 -5.62
N ILE A 103 7.17 -13.17 -4.34
CA ILE A 103 8.36 -13.63 -3.61
C ILE A 103 8.92 -14.92 -4.24
N ASP A 104 8.05 -15.86 -4.61
CA ASP A 104 8.42 -17.11 -5.29
C ASP A 104 9.08 -16.88 -6.66
N GLN A 105 8.91 -15.68 -7.23
CA GLN A 105 9.46 -15.24 -8.51
C GLN A 105 10.68 -14.32 -8.34
N ASP A 106 11.28 -14.28 -7.14
CA ASP A 106 12.37 -13.38 -6.78
C ASP A 106 12.03 -11.88 -6.97
N MET A 107 10.74 -11.52 -6.90
CA MET A 107 10.26 -10.15 -7.02
C MET A 107 9.87 -9.57 -5.66
N PHE A 108 10.07 -8.26 -5.49
CA PHE A 108 9.63 -7.55 -4.28
C PHE A 108 8.09 -7.54 -4.21
N PRO A 109 7.47 -7.96 -3.08
CA PRO A 109 6.01 -8.07 -2.95
C PRO A 109 5.36 -6.70 -2.72
N ILE A 110 5.48 -5.80 -3.71
CA ILE A 110 5.16 -4.39 -3.54
C ILE A 110 3.69 -4.15 -3.15
N TYR A 111 2.75 -4.92 -3.72
CA TYR A 111 1.32 -4.80 -3.43
C TYR A 111 0.91 -5.27 -2.02
N ASN A 112 1.78 -6.01 -1.34
CA ASN A 112 1.56 -6.46 0.03
C ASN A 112 2.08 -5.46 1.08
N VAL A 113 2.98 -4.56 0.67
CA VAL A 113 3.71 -3.63 1.55
C VAL A 113 3.25 -2.19 1.33
N ILE A 114 2.88 -1.85 0.10
CA ILE A 114 2.44 -0.52 -0.32
C ILE A 114 1.03 -0.63 -0.88
N TRP A 115 0.13 0.23 -0.41
CA TRP A 115 -1.15 0.46 -1.06
C TRP A 115 -1.00 1.50 -2.17
N PHE A 116 -1.70 1.28 -3.28
CA PHE A 116 -1.79 2.22 -4.39
C PHE A 116 -3.24 2.63 -4.57
N GLY A 117 -3.57 3.82 -4.10
CA GLY A 117 -4.93 4.36 -4.20
C GLY A 117 -5.15 5.16 -5.47
N LEU A 118 -6.40 5.21 -5.91
CA LEU A 118 -6.88 6.06 -7.00
C LEU A 118 -8.03 6.93 -6.51
N TYR A 119 -8.11 8.16 -7.00
CA TYR A 119 -9.21 9.07 -6.72
C TYR A 119 -9.54 9.94 -7.94
N PRO A 120 -10.81 10.31 -8.14
CA PRO A 120 -11.20 11.13 -9.27
C PRO A 120 -10.69 12.58 -9.10
N LEU A 121 -10.19 13.17 -10.18
CA LEU A 121 -9.94 14.61 -10.30
C LEU A 121 -10.97 15.24 -11.24
N GLU A 122 -11.11 16.58 -11.22
CA GLU A 122 -11.99 17.30 -12.16
C GLU A 122 -11.64 16.95 -13.61
N ASN A 123 -10.34 16.89 -13.92
CA ASN A 123 -9.81 16.57 -15.24
C ASN A 123 -8.83 15.40 -15.16
N GLY A 124 -9.34 14.20 -14.87
CA GLY A 124 -8.54 12.97 -14.88
C GLY A 124 -8.59 12.19 -13.58
N VAL A 125 -7.46 11.65 -13.17
CA VAL A 125 -7.32 10.75 -12.03
C VAL A 125 -6.07 11.11 -11.22
N GLY A 126 -6.23 11.07 -9.90
CA GLY A 126 -5.16 11.14 -8.94
C GLY A 126 -4.80 9.74 -8.46
N ALA A 127 -3.54 9.51 -8.13
CA ALA A 127 -3.06 8.30 -7.50
C ALA A 127 -2.12 8.63 -6.36
N TYR A 128 -2.05 7.75 -5.36
CA TYR A 128 -1.16 7.92 -4.22
C TYR A 128 -0.61 6.59 -3.73
N THR A 129 0.55 6.65 -3.06
CA THR A 129 1.07 5.53 -2.27
C THR A 129 0.70 5.70 -0.81
N ASP A 130 0.50 4.58 -0.11
CA ASP A 130 0.49 4.53 1.36
C ASP A 130 1.35 3.34 1.81
N GLY A 131 2.39 3.63 2.60
CA GLY A 131 3.31 2.66 3.18
C GLY A 131 4.78 2.95 2.87
N LEU A 132 5.10 3.88 1.95
CA LEU A 132 6.49 4.29 1.67
C LEU A 132 7.12 4.97 2.89
N GLU A 133 6.35 5.75 3.65
CA GLU A 133 6.84 6.41 4.87
C GLU A 133 7.30 5.41 5.93
N LYS A 134 6.62 4.26 6.03
CA LYS A 134 7.02 3.17 6.94
C LYS A 134 8.38 2.57 6.55
N LEU A 135 8.73 2.68 5.26
CA LEU A 135 10.02 2.30 4.69
C LEU A 135 11.02 3.45 4.60
N GLY A 136 10.71 4.62 5.17
CA GLY A 136 11.61 5.76 5.25
C GLY A 136 11.68 6.64 3.99
N TYR A 137 10.70 6.53 3.09
CA TYR A 137 10.58 7.40 1.90
C TYR A 137 9.33 8.28 2.01
N HIS A 138 9.29 9.42 1.32
CA HIS A 138 8.05 10.19 1.21
C HIS A 138 7.03 9.40 0.38
N GLU A 139 5.74 9.50 0.74
CA GLU A 139 4.67 9.05 -0.17
C GLU A 139 4.71 9.85 -1.47
N ILE A 140 4.19 9.24 -2.53
CA ILE A 140 4.14 9.79 -3.88
C ILE A 140 2.69 10.02 -4.25
N GLU A 141 2.41 11.17 -4.84
CA GLU A 141 1.13 11.51 -5.45
C GLU A 141 1.33 11.80 -6.93
N VAL A 142 0.42 11.29 -7.75
CA VAL A 142 0.41 11.51 -9.20
C VAL A 142 -0.92 12.10 -9.59
N SER A 143 -0.91 13.21 -10.32
CA SER A 143 -2.09 13.72 -11.00
C SER A 143 -1.96 13.49 -12.50
N SER A 144 -3.01 13.02 -13.18
CA SER A 144 -2.92 12.81 -14.61
C SER A 144 -4.26 12.84 -15.34
N ILE A 145 -4.25 13.35 -16.57
CA ILE A 145 -5.32 13.14 -17.56
C ILE A 145 -5.35 11.74 -18.20
N GLY A 146 -4.40 10.86 -17.84
CA GLY A 146 -4.27 9.52 -18.41
C GLY A 146 -5.31 8.51 -17.90
N GLU A 147 -5.28 7.31 -18.47
CA GLU A 147 -6.14 6.20 -18.04
C GLU A 147 -5.78 5.72 -16.61
N PRO A 148 -6.75 5.46 -15.72
CA PRO A 148 -6.49 5.09 -14.32
C PRO A 148 -5.50 3.94 -14.13
N MET A 149 -5.61 2.89 -14.94
CA MET A 149 -4.69 1.75 -14.86
C MET A 149 -3.27 2.11 -15.28
N ALA A 150 -3.09 2.99 -16.26
CA ALA A 150 -1.77 3.44 -16.66
C ALA A 150 -1.12 4.29 -15.55
N VAL A 151 -1.91 5.16 -14.90
CA VAL A 151 -1.46 5.96 -13.75
C VAL A 151 -1.09 5.06 -12.58
N LEU A 152 -1.89 4.03 -12.29
CA LEU A 152 -1.62 3.03 -11.25
C LEU A 152 -0.31 2.27 -11.53
N ASP A 153 -0.09 1.85 -12.77
CA ASP A 153 1.15 1.19 -13.16
C ASP A 153 2.35 2.13 -13.02
N PHE A 154 2.22 3.38 -13.45
CA PHE A 154 3.28 4.39 -13.35
C PHE A 154 3.70 4.66 -11.90
N ILE A 155 2.74 4.89 -10.99
CA ILE A 155 3.05 5.18 -9.59
C ILE A 155 3.65 3.94 -8.89
N LYS A 156 3.17 2.74 -9.23
CA LYS A 156 3.75 1.48 -8.74
C LYS A 156 5.18 1.28 -9.22
N ASP A 157 5.46 1.49 -10.50
CA ASP A 157 6.83 1.38 -11.04
C ASP A 157 7.75 2.44 -10.43
N THR A 158 7.24 3.65 -10.18
CA THR A 158 7.97 4.73 -9.51
C THR A 158 8.30 4.37 -8.06
N ALA A 159 7.33 3.88 -7.29
CA ALA A 159 7.55 3.43 -5.91
C ALA A 159 8.53 2.25 -5.86
N LEU A 160 8.40 1.28 -6.77
CA LEU A 160 9.34 0.17 -6.88
C LEU A 160 10.76 0.67 -7.19
N TYR A 161 10.90 1.62 -8.11
CA TYR A 161 12.19 2.24 -8.43
C TYR A 161 12.82 2.90 -7.20
N VAL A 162 12.04 3.67 -6.42
CA VAL A 162 12.48 4.31 -5.18
C VAL A 162 13.02 3.28 -4.19
N ILE A 163 12.25 2.23 -3.92
CA ILE A 163 12.61 1.20 -2.95
C ILE A 163 13.84 0.40 -3.42
N MET A 164 13.85 -0.04 -4.68
CA MET A 164 14.90 -0.94 -5.21
C MET A 164 16.23 -0.24 -5.42
N ASN A 165 16.21 1.07 -5.69
CA ASN A 165 17.43 1.85 -5.93
C ASN A 165 17.80 2.74 -4.74
N ASN A 166 17.06 2.67 -3.63
CA ASN A 166 17.25 3.51 -2.45
C ASN A 166 17.33 5.00 -2.82
N VAL A 167 16.38 5.45 -3.63
CA VAL A 167 16.38 6.82 -4.17
C VAL A 167 15.75 7.76 -3.16
N VAL A 168 16.48 8.82 -2.83
CA VAL A 168 15.97 9.92 -2.02
C VAL A 168 15.93 11.14 -2.92
N PHE A 169 14.73 11.45 -3.41
CA PHE A 169 14.55 12.63 -4.26
C PHE A 169 14.76 13.91 -3.46
N LYS A 170 15.13 14.97 -4.18
CA LYS A 170 15.02 16.36 -3.71
C LYS A 170 13.96 17.08 -4.52
N ASP A 171 13.39 18.11 -3.92
CA ASP A 171 12.47 18.99 -4.64
C ASP A 171 13.12 19.55 -5.92
N GLY A 172 12.40 19.42 -7.04
CA GLY A 172 12.84 19.86 -8.36
C GLY A 172 13.79 18.90 -9.08
N GLU A 173 14.07 17.70 -8.54
CA GLU A 173 14.78 16.67 -9.28
C GLU A 173 13.91 16.08 -10.41
N THR A 174 14.54 15.39 -11.35
CA THR A 174 13.84 14.77 -12.47
C THR A 174 13.84 13.26 -12.37
N ILE A 175 12.69 12.63 -12.65
CA ILE A 175 12.54 11.19 -12.84
C ILE A 175 12.17 10.91 -14.31
N GLY A 176 12.74 9.84 -14.87
CA GLY A 176 12.35 9.31 -16.16
C GLY A 176 12.28 7.79 -16.09
N LEU A 177 11.10 7.21 -16.35
CA LEU A 177 10.96 5.76 -16.45
C LEU A 177 11.40 5.24 -17.84
N THR A 178 11.54 6.14 -18.82
CA THR A 178 12.12 5.89 -20.14
C THR A 178 13.21 6.91 -20.45
N ILE A 179 14.02 6.64 -21.48
CA ILE A 179 15.12 7.52 -21.91
C ILE A 179 14.62 8.90 -22.37
N GLU A 180 13.38 8.97 -22.84
CA GLU A 180 12.77 10.16 -23.44
C GLU A 180 11.91 10.95 -22.45
N GLN A 181 11.54 10.32 -21.33
CA GLN A 181 10.69 10.92 -20.32
C GLN A 181 11.54 11.66 -19.29
N VAL A 182 11.22 12.94 -19.07
CA VAL A 182 11.81 13.76 -18.01
C VAL A 182 10.67 14.46 -17.29
N LEU A 183 10.36 13.99 -16.10
CA LEU A 183 9.31 14.53 -15.23
C LEU A 183 9.97 15.20 -14.03
N THR A 184 9.54 16.40 -13.69
CA THR A 184 9.98 17.06 -12.46
C THR A 184 9.17 16.51 -11.29
N ILE A 185 9.83 16.20 -10.19
CA ILE A 185 9.18 15.81 -8.94
C ILE A 185 9.22 16.97 -7.95
N HIS A 186 8.10 17.25 -7.30
CA HIS A 186 7.97 18.36 -6.35
C HIS A 186 7.64 17.86 -4.96
N LEU A 187 8.39 18.32 -3.95
CA LEU A 187 8.02 18.03 -2.55
C LEU A 187 7.06 19.12 -2.07
N GLY A 188 5.86 18.75 -1.66
CA GLY A 188 4.85 19.73 -1.31
C GLY A 188 3.77 19.21 -0.36
N GLU A 189 2.82 20.08 -0.04
CA GLU A 189 1.64 19.71 0.73
C GLU A 189 0.82 18.65 -0.02
N SER A 190 0.36 17.66 0.74
CA SER A 190 -0.50 16.59 0.29
C SER A 190 -1.97 16.96 0.43
N GLU A 191 -2.81 16.43 -0.46
CA GLU A 191 -4.27 16.49 -0.31
C GLU A 191 -4.83 15.31 0.50
N ILE A 192 -3.97 14.34 0.83
CA ILE A 192 -4.34 13.02 1.38
C ILE A 192 -3.74 12.82 2.76
N PHE A 193 -2.48 13.22 2.94
CA PHE A 193 -1.71 13.03 4.17
C PHE A 193 -1.44 14.35 4.89
N ASP A 194 -1.18 14.26 6.20
CA ASP A 194 -0.74 15.42 7.00
C ASP A 194 0.77 15.72 6.80
N THR A 195 1.47 14.87 6.06
CA THR A 195 2.90 14.98 5.75
C THR A 195 3.13 15.37 4.28
N PRO A 196 4.26 16.02 3.96
CA PRO A 196 4.60 16.35 2.58
C PRO A 196 4.86 15.10 1.73
N THR A 197 4.36 15.14 0.49
CA THR A 197 4.53 14.07 -0.52
C THR A 197 5.31 14.56 -1.73
N PHE A 198 5.88 13.61 -2.47
CA PHE A 198 6.42 13.88 -3.79
C PHE A 198 5.32 13.84 -4.84
N ARG A 199 5.14 14.94 -5.55
CA ARG A 199 4.11 15.13 -6.56
C ARG A 199 4.68 15.06 -7.97
N ILE A 200 3.99 14.33 -8.84
CA ILE A 200 4.28 14.20 -10.26
C ILE A 200 3.01 14.52 -11.03
N ASP A 201 3.06 15.54 -11.88
CA ASP A 201 1.90 15.96 -12.67
C ASP A 201 2.05 15.53 -14.13
N ASP A 202 0.97 14.94 -14.64
CA ASP A 202 0.79 14.49 -16.02
C ASP A 202 1.96 13.71 -16.63
N PRO A 203 2.32 12.54 -16.07
CA PRO A 203 3.46 11.74 -16.54
C PRO A 203 3.36 11.30 -18.01
N PHE A 204 2.16 11.32 -18.60
CA PHE A 204 1.89 10.90 -19.99
C PHE A 204 1.77 12.05 -20.97
N LEU A 205 1.81 13.31 -20.52
CA LEU A 205 1.89 14.46 -21.42
C LEU A 205 3.32 14.51 -21.98
N THR A 206 3.51 13.97 -23.17
CA THR A 206 4.73 14.21 -23.94
C THR A 206 4.78 15.69 -24.30
N ASN A 207 5.90 16.37 -24.01
CA ASN A 207 6.18 17.71 -24.52
C ASN A 207 5.90 17.76 -26.02
N LEU A 208 4.88 18.53 -26.43
CA LEU A 208 4.62 18.90 -27.82
C LEU A 208 5.75 19.77 -28.36
#